data_AF-A0A8T9CKS7-F1
#
_entry.id   AF-A0A8T9CKS7-F1
#
_cell.length_a   1.000
_cell.length_b   1.000
_cell.length_c   1.000
_cell.angle_alpha   90.00
_cell.angle_beta   90.00
_cell.angle_gamma   90.00
#
_symmetry.space_group_name_H-M   'P 1'
#
loop_
_entity.id
_entity.type
_entity.pdbx_description
1 polymer ?
#
loop_
_entity_poly.entity_id
_entity_poly.type
_entity_poly.pdbx_seq_one_letter_code
_entity_poly.pdbx_strand_id
1 'polypeptide(L)'
;MRPPTPPSGPESLEQDYRERMGIRGTNEYSDRLDRRDMLSASNKGPILSTGGKPLRPFTLLDSRQTIQDGVFRSGHNLPTMTIDEYLEEEKARGGIIEGGGAASGLSPEPDEDNYEKGDAETLKAREWDEYVESNPKGAGNTLNRG
;
A
#
# COMPACT_ATOMS: atom_id res chain seq x y z
N MET A 1 11.89 -23.90 -55.42
CA MET A 1 10.65 -23.91 -54.60
C MET A 1 10.85 -22.93 -53.45
N ARG A 2 10.02 -21.88 -53.33
CA ARG A 2 10.07 -20.94 -52.19
C ARG A 2 9.25 -21.52 -51.02
N PRO A 3 9.68 -21.35 -49.76
CA PRO A 3 8.94 -21.86 -48.60
C PRO A 3 7.59 -21.13 -48.43
N PRO A 4 6.56 -21.79 -47.87
CA PRO A 4 5.26 -21.19 -47.62
C PRO A 4 5.38 -20.07 -46.58
N THR A 5 4.66 -18.97 -46.81
CA THR A 5 4.60 -17.83 -45.89
C THR A 5 3.91 -18.24 -44.59
N PRO A 6 4.41 -17.81 -43.42
CA PRO A 6 3.80 -18.13 -42.13
C PRO A 6 2.40 -17.50 -42.02
N PRO A 7 1.45 -18.15 -41.32
CA PRO A 7 0.13 -17.57 -41.07
C PRO A 7 0.29 -16.26 -40.28
N SER A 8 -0.50 -15.25 -40.62
CA SER A 8 -0.36 -13.93 -40.00
C SER A 8 -0.70 -14.01 -38.51
N GLY A 9 0.19 -13.46 -37.68
CA GLY A 9 0.04 -13.43 -36.22
C GLY A 9 -1.11 -12.52 -35.77
N PRO A 10 -1.41 -12.48 -34.45
CA PRO A 10 -2.53 -11.72 -33.89
C PRO A 10 -2.49 -10.23 -34.21
N GLU A 11 -1.30 -9.67 -34.49
CA GLU A 11 -1.15 -8.27 -34.88
C GLU A 11 -1.84 -7.92 -36.21
N SER A 12 -1.91 -8.86 -37.14
CA SER A 12 -2.61 -8.65 -38.42
C SER A 12 -4.12 -8.50 -38.23
N LEU A 13 -4.70 -9.18 -37.24
CA LEU A 13 -6.10 -9.06 -36.90
C LEU A 13 -6.36 -7.70 -36.25
N GLU A 14 -5.51 -7.26 -35.31
CA GLU A 14 -5.63 -5.94 -34.68
C GLU A 14 -5.54 -4.79 -35.68
N GLN A 15 -4.67 -4.91 -36.69
CA GLN A 15 -4.54 -3.93 -37.78
C GLN A 15 -5.84 -3.80 -38.58
N ASP A 16 -6.45 -4.93 -38.96
CA ASP A 16 -7.66 -4.96 -39.78
C ASP A 16 -8.91 -4.42 -39.04
N TYR A 17 -9.01 -4.68 -37.73
CA TYR A 17 -10.08 -4.12 -36.90
C TYR A 17 -9.99 -2.60 -36.77
N ARG A 18 -8.77 -2.05 -36.60
CA ARG A 18 -8.56 -0.61 -36.38
C ARG A 18 -8.75 0.20 -37.66
N GLU A 19 -8.41 -0.36 -38.82
CA GLU A 19 -8.65 0.25 -40.13
C GLU A 19 -10.12 0.19 -40.52
N ARG A 20 -10.81 -0.93 -40.30
CA ARG A 20 -12.27 -1.06 -40.53
C ARG A 20 -13.11 -0.09 -39.70
N MET A 21 -12.66 0.22 -38.48
CA MET A 21 -13.32 1.16 -37.56
C MET A 21 -12.99 2.64 -37.84
N GLY A 22 -12.18 2.96 -38.85
CA GLY A 22 -11.89 4.35 -39.25
C GLY A 22 -11.05 5.15 -38.24
N ILE A 23 -10.42 4.49 -37.26
CA ILE A 23 -9.73 5.16 -36.13
C ILE A 23 -8.42 5.83 -36.57
N ARG A 24 -7.83 5.41 -37.69
CA ARG A 24 -6.52 5.90 -38.18
C ARG A 24 -6.58 7.23 -38.96
N GLY A 25 -7.77 7.81 -39.16
CA GLY A 25 -7.95 9.00 -40.03
C GLY A 25 -7.66 10.37 -39.43
N THR A 26 -7.45 10.48 -38.11
CA THR A 26 -7.23 11.77 -37.43
C THR A 26 -5.89 11.75 -36.70
N ASN A 27 -4.95 12.58 -37.12
CA ASN A 27 -3.60 12.67 -36.55
C ASN A 27 -3.56 13.39 -35.18
N GLU A 28 -4.69 13.72 -34.56
CA GLU A 28 -4.72 14.13 -33.15
C GLU A 28 -4.63 12.93 -32.20
N TYR A 29 -3.44 12.74 -31.61
CA TYR A 29 -3.30 11.99 -30.37
C TYR A 29 -4.19 12.65 -29.30
N SER A 30 -5.16 11.92 -28.77
CA SER A 30 -6.09 12.39 -27.74
C SER A 30 -6.06 11.42 -26.58
N ASP A 31 -5.70 11.93 -25.40
CA ASP A 31 -5.64 11.19 -24.13
C ASP A 31 -7.04 10.95 -23.52
N ARG A 32 -8.08 11.51 -24.14
CA ARG A 32 -9.47 11.30 -23.70
C ARG A 32 -9.92 9.88 -24.04
N LEU A 33 -10.39 9.15 -23.02
CA LEU A 33 -10.96 7.80 -23.14
C LEU A 33 -12.34 7.77 -23.84
N ASP A 34 -12.84 8.91 -24.31
CA ASP A 34 -14.14 9.08 -24.96
C ASP A 34 -14.28 8.32 -26.29
N ARG A 35 -13.18 7.82 -26.87
CA ARG A 35 -13.23 6.99 -28.11
C ARG A 35 -13.93 5.64 -27.91
N ARG A 36 -14.13 5.19 -26.67
CA ARG A 36 -14.86 3.94 -26.37
C ARG A 36 -16.34 4.03 -26.74
N ASP A 37 -16.96 5.21 -26.61
CA ASP A 37 -18.37 5.42 -26.97
C ASP A 37 -18.61 5.25 -28.47
N MET A 38 -17.67 5.66 -29.31
CA MET A 38 -17.74 5.49 -30.78
C MET A 38 -17.71 4.01 -31.18
N LEU A 39 -16.93 3.18 -30.49
CA LEU A 39 -16.90 1.73 -30.71
C LEU A 39 -18.17 1.03 -30.21
N SER A 40 -18.85 1.61 -29.21
CA SER A 40 -20.09 1.06 -28.65
C SER A 40 -21.30 1.25 -29.59
N ALA A 41 -21.35 2.37 -30.33
CA ALA A 41 -22.47 2.73 -31.21
C ALA A 41 -22.64 1.77 -32.40
N SER A 42 -21.57 1.10 -32.82
CA SER A 42 -21.57 0.11 -33.92
C SER A 42 -22.02 -1.31 -33.48
N ASN A 43 -22.16 -1.55 -32.17
CA ASN A 43 -22.36 -2.90 -31.59
C ASN A 43 -23.78 -3.11 -31.03
N LYS A 44 -24.81 -2.99 -31.88
CA LYS A 44 -26.26 -3.04 -31.51
C LYS A 44 -26.85 -4.47 -31.31
N GLY A 45 -26.10 -5.43 -30.78
CA GLY A 45 -26.58 -6.80 -30.53
C GLY A 45 -26.45 -7.29 -29.07
N PRO A 46 -26.76 -8.55 -28.77
CA PRO A 46 -26.45 -9.19 -27.47
C PRO A 46 -24.93 -9.31 -27.23
N ILE A 47 -24.51 -9.19 -25.97
CA ILE A 47 -23.08 -9.28 -25.54
C ILE A 47 -22.55 -10.71 -25.48
N LEU A 48 -23.44 -11.65 -25.20
CA LEU A 48 -23.16 -13.08 -25.04
C LEU A 48 -24.01 -13.86 -26.04
N SER A 49 -23.49 -14.97 -26.52
CA SER A 49 -24.32 -15.98 -27.17
C SER A 49 -25.23 -16.68 -26.14
N THR A 50 -26.26 -17.39 -26.60
CA THR A 50 -27.13 -18.21 -25.74
C THR A 50 -26.36 -19.29 -24.95
N GLY A 51 -25.15 -19.65 -25.39
CA GLY A 51 -24.23 -20.54 -24.69
C GLY A 51 -23.14 -19.83 -23.87
N GLY A 52 -23.29 -18.53 -23.59
CA GLY A 52 -22.37 -17.78 -22.73
C GLY A 52 -21.03 -17.41 -23.36
N LYS A 53 -20.85 -17.62 -24.67
CA LYS A 53 -19.61 -17.23 -25.36
C LYS A 53 -19.63 -15.73 -25.64
N PRO A 54 -18.59 -14.97 -25.26
CA PRO A 54 -18.53 -13.54 -25.56
C PRO A 54 -18.32 -13.33 -27.06
N LEU A 55 -19.25 -12.59 -27.68
CA LEU A 55 -19.24 -12.32 -29.12
C LEU A 55 -18.60 -10.97 -29.47
N ARG A 56 -18.32 -10.15 -28.46
CA ARG A 56 -17.71 -8.83 -28.60
C ARG A 56 -16.68 -8.59 -27.51
N PRO A 57 -15.69 -7.71 -27.73
CA PRO A 57 -14.87 -7.22 -26.64
C PRO A 57 -15.76 -6.52 -25.61
N PHE A 58 -15.69 -6.97 -24.35
CA PHE A 58 -16.34 -6.36 -23.21
C PHE A 58 -15.28 -5.99 -22.19
N THR A 59 -15.50 -4.90 -21.46
CA THR A 59 -14.68 -4.51 -20.31
C THR A 59 -15.38 -4.97 -19.05
N LEU A 60 -14.70 -5.71 -18.18
CA LEU A 60 -15.17 -5.97 -16.82
C LEU A 60 -15.14 -4.65 -16.05
N LEU A 61 -16.26 -3.92 -16.06
CA LEU A 61 -16.40 -2.58 -15.47
C LEU A 61 -16.44 -2.59 -13.94
N ASP A 62 -16.33 -3.76 -13.31
CA ASP A 62 -16.80 -3.94 -11.93
C ASP A 62 -15.78 -3.65 -10.83
N SER A 63 -14.51 -3.38 -11.15
CA SER A 63 -13.48 -3.23 -10.10
C SER A 63 -12.85 -1.85 -10.01
N ARG A 64 -12.41 -1.25 -11.12
CA ARG A 64 -11.60 -0.02 -11.03
C ARG A 64 -12.45 1.25 -10.96
N GLN A 65 -13.47 1.36 -11.81
CA GLN A 65 -14.32 2.55 -11.88
C GLN A 65 -15.20 2.67 -10.62
N THR A 66 -15.75 1.54 -10.16
CA THR A 66 -16.57 1.43 -8.95
C THR A 66 -15.79 1.80 -7.68
N ILE A 67 -14.51 1.41 -7.59
CA ILE A 67 -13.61 1.83 -6.49
C ILE A 67 -13.32 3.33 -6.59
N GLN A 68 -13.02 3.85 -7.79
CA GLN A 68 -12.74 5.27 -8.01
C GLN A 68 -13.93 6.17 -7.62
N ASP A 69 -15.14 5.78 -8.00
CA ASP A 69 -16.39 6.49 -7.64
C ASP A 69 -16.68 6.42 -6.14
N GLY A 70 -16.06 5.48 -5.42
CA GLY A 70 -16.18 5.31 -3.98
C GLY A 70 -15.29 6.22 -3.14
N VAL A 71 -14.25 6.84 -3.72
CA VAL A 71 -13.25 7.61 -2.95
C VAL A 71 -13.77 8.98 -2.49
N PHE A 72 -14.80 9.53 -3.14
CA PHE A 72 -15.31 10.89 -2.86
C PHE A 72 -16.84 10.98 -2.82
N ARG A 73 -17.48 10.13 -2.02
CA ARG A 73 -18.94 10.24 -1.74
C ARG A 73 -19.23 11.43 -0.82
N SER A 74 -20.49 11.90 -0.83
CA SER A 74 -21.00 13.07 -0.07
C SER A 74 -20.89 12.98 1.47
N GLY A 75 -20.37 11.89 2.04
CA GLY A 75 -20.04 11.76 3.46
C GLY A 75 -18.53 11.74 3.76
N HIS A 76 -17.69 11.73 2.73
CA HIS A 76 -16.23 11.86 2.87
C HIS A 76 -15.89 13.34 2.81
N ASN A 77 -16.07 14.01 3.94
CA ASN A 77 -15.40 15.30 4.14
C ASN A 77 -13.91 14.98 4.14
N LEU A 78 -13.17 15.52 3.17
CA LEU A 78 -11.71 15.45 3.24
C LEU A 78 -11.28 16.13 4.55
N PRO A 79 -10.20 15.64 5.20
CA PRO A 79 -9.59 16.37 6.31
C PRO A 79 -9.37 17.82 5.92
N THR A 80 -9.79 18.75 6.78
CA THR A 80 -9.62 20.20 6.56
C THR A 80 -8.18 20.65 6.75
N MET A 81 -7.37 19.80 7.37
CA MET A 81 -5.96 20.01 7.70
C MET A 81 -5.12 18.96 6.98
N THR A 82 -3.87 19.32 6.67
CA THR A 82 -2.93 18.37 6.06
C THR A 82 -2.48 17.33 7.09
N ILE A 83 -1.91 16.22 6.62
CA ILE A 83 -1.35 15.18 7.50
C ILE A 83 -0.29 15.78 8.42
N ASP A 84 0.58 16.62 7.87
CA ASP A 84 1.67 17.26 8.60
C ASP A 84 1.13 18.18 9.70
N GLU A 85 0.11 18.99 9.38
CA GLU A 85 -0.56 19.88 10.34
C GLU A 85 -1.24 19.11 11.48
N TYR A 86 -1.90 17.99 11.17
CA TYR A 86 -2.50 17.12 12.20
C TYR A 86 -1.44 16.48 13.09
N LEU A 87 -0.32 16.03 12.53
CA LEU A 87 0.78 15.46 13.31
C LEU A 87 1.43 16.51 14.23
N GLU A 88 1.58 17.76 13.78
CA GLU A 88 2.04 18.86 14.63
C GLU A 88 1.08 19.12 15.80
N GLU A 89 -0.23 19.07 15.54
CA GLU A 89 -1.24 19.24 16.58
C GLU A 89 -1.23 18.08 17.59
N GLU A 90 -1.11 16.83 17.13
CA GLU A 90 -0.98 15.67 18.00
C GLU A 90 0.35 15.70 18.79
N LYS A 91 1.44 16.20 18.19
CA LYS A 91 2.70 16.44 18.91
C LYS A 91 2.53 17.49 20.00
N ALA A 92 1.86 18.60 19.71
CA ALA A 92 1.57 19.65 20.69
C ALA A 92 0.67 19.15 21.83
N ARG A 93 -0.24 18.21 21.55
CA ARG A 93 -1.09 17.53 22.52
C ARG A 93 -0.40 16.39 23.27
N GLY A 94 0.84 16.04 22.90
CA GLY A 94 1.61 14.95 23.50
C GLY A 94 1.12 13.55 23.11
N GLY A 95 0.34 13.43 22.02
CA GLY A 95 -0.10 12.15 21.45
C GLY A 95 0.96 11.43 20.62
N ILE A 96 2.04 12.14 20.24
CA ILE A 96 3.17 11.56 19.53
C ILE A 96 4.27 11.19 20.52
N ILE A 97 4.60 9.89 20.59
CA ILE A 97 5.74 9.39 21.37
C ILE A 97 7.02 9.61 20.54
N GLU A 98 7.79 10.62 20.89
CA GLU A 98 9.14 10.80 20.36
C GLU A 98 10.09 9.86 21.11
N GLY A 99 10.64 8.85 20.42
CA GLY A 99 11.64 7.93 21.00
C GLY A 99 11.17 6.51 21.32
N GLY A 100 10.09 6.03 20.70
CA GLY A 100 9.63 4.64 20.76
C GLY A 100 9.83 3.88 19.44
N GLY A 101 10.43 2.68 19.48
CA GLY A 101 10.55 1.79 18.31
C GLY A 101 11.94 1.16 18.18
N ALA A 102 12.37 0.89 16.94
CA ALA A 102 13.72 0.36 16.67
C ALA A 102 14.83 1.26 17.25
N ALA A 103 14.60 2.58 17.30
CA ALA A 103 15.50 3.56 17.90
C ALA A 103 15.71 3.36 19.42
N SER A 104 14.70 2.86 20.14
CA SER A 104 14.79 2.56 21.57
C SER A 104 15.58 1.29 21.87
N GLY A 105 15.80 0.45 20.86
CA GLY A 105 16.63 -0.75 20.95
C GLY A 105 18.12 -0.50 20.70
N LEU A 106 18.49 0.71 20.23
CA LEU A 106 19.89 1.11 20.20
C LEU A 106 20.30 1.51 21.61
N SER A 107 20.86 0.55 22.35
CA SER A 107 21.69 0.90 23.50
C SER A 107 22.82 1.79 22.99
N PRO A 108 22.98 3.01 23.52
CA PRO A 108 24.11 3.85 23.16
C PRO A 108 25.40 3.08 23.46
N GLU A 109 26.34 3.07 22.51
CA GLU A 109 27.62 2.39 22.72
C GLU A 109 28.29 2.97 23.98
N PRO A 110 28.70 2.12 24.94
CA PRO A 110 29.45 2.59 26.09
C PRO A 110 30.78 3.17 25.61
N ASP A 111 31.06 4.40 26.03
CA ASP A 111 32.32 5.09 25.78
C ASP A 111 33.39 4.50 26.70
N GLU A 112 34.21 3.59 26.17
CA GLU A 112 35.25 2.86 26.91
C GLU A 112 36.37 3.76 27.45
N ASP A 113 36.53 4.97 26.89
CA ASP A 113 37.56 5.92 27.31
C ASP A 113 37.12 6.77 28.53
N ASN A 114 35.86 6.67 28.96
CA ASN A 114 35.33 7.38 30.11
C ASN A 114 35.39 6.53 31.39
N TYR A 115 36.51 6.64 32.11
CA TYR A 115 36.73 5.96 33.39
C TYR A 115 35.64 6.23 34.45
N GLU A 116 35.09 7.44 34.52
CA GLU A 116 34.03 7.77 35.50
C GLU A 116 32.74 6.99 35.23
N LYS A 117 32.41 6.76 33.96
CA LYS A 117 31.23 6.00 33.55
C LYS A 117 31.38 4.51 33.86
N GLY A 118 32.57 3.95 33.63
CA GLY A 118 32.87 2.54 33.95
C GLY A 118 32.81 2.26 35.46
N ASP A 119 33.31 3.17 36.28
CA ASP A 119 33.23 3.07 37.73
C ASP A 119 31.77 3.16 38.23
N ALA A 120 30.97 4.07 37.68
CA ALA A 120 29.56 4.22 38.01
C ALA A 120 28.74 2.97 37.64
N GLU A 121 29.00 2.36 36.48
CA GLU A 121 28.36 1.12 36.06
C GLU A 121 28.70 -0.04 36.99
N THR A 122 29.95 -0.13 37.44
CA THR A 122 30.40 -1.15 38.39
C THR A 122 29.74 -0.98 39.76
N LEU A 123 29.62 0.25 40.26
CA LEU A 123 28.92 0.53 41.52
C LEU A 123 27.43 0.18 41.41
N LYS A 124 26.77 0.59 40.32
CA LYS A 124 25.36 0.28 40.07
C LYS A 124 25.09 -1.22 39.98
N ALA A 125 26.00 -1.99 39.39
CA ALA A 125 25.88 -3.45 39.33
C ALA A 125 25.92 -4.07 40.74
N ARG A 126 26.82 -3.59 41.62
CA ARG A 126 26.87 -4.05 43.02
C ARG A 126 25.60 -3.68 43.79
N GLU A 127 25.12 -2.44 43.66
CA GLU A 127 23.88 -2.00 44.30
C GLU A 127 22.68 -2.84 43.86
N TRP A 128 22.66 -3.23 42.58
CA TRP A 128 21.62 -4.12 42.05
C TRP A 128 21.71 -5.52 42.66
N ASP A 129 22.90 -6.08 42.79
CA ASP A 129 23.09 -7.39 43.44
C ASP A 129 22.64 -7.37 44.90
N GLU A 130 23.02 -6.33 45.67
CA GLU A 130 22.56 -6.13 47.05
C GLU A 130 21.03 -5.99 47.14
N TYR A 131 20.40 -5.28 46.19
CA TYR A 131 18.95 -5.16 46.12
C TYR A 131 18.27 -6.50 45.82
N VAL A 132 18.79 -7.29 44.88
CA VAL A 132 18.23 -8.60 44.52
C VAL A 132 18.39 -9.60 45.66
N GLU A 133 19.52 -9.58 46.37
CA GLU A 133 19.77 -10.44 47.54
C GLU A 133 18.84 -10.09 48.71
N SER A 134 18.64 -8.80 48.97
CA SER A 134 17.72 -8.33 50.02
C SER A 134 16.23 -8.49 49.67
N ASN A 135 15.89 -8.65 48.39
CA ASN A 135 14.51 -8.79 47.91
C ASN A 135 14.30 -10.13 47.18
N PRO A 136 14.32 -11.27 47.90
CA PRO A 136 14.13 -12.58 47.28
C PRO A 136 12.74 -12.68 46.64
N LYS A 137 12.72 -13.24 45.42
CA LYS A 137 11.46 -13.47 44.69
C LYS A 137 10.52 -14.35 45.52
N GLY A 138 9.27 -13.92 45.65
CA GLY A 138 8.27 -14.67 46.41
C GLY A 138 8.23 -14.39 47.92
N ALA A 139 9.01 -13.42 48.44
CA ALA A 139 8.95 -12.99 49.84
C ALA A 139 7.52 -12.65 50.34
N GLY A 140 6.64 -12.21 49.43
CA GLY A 140 5.23 -11.91 49.72
C GLY A 140 4.23 -13.05 49.52
N ASN A 141 4.60 -14.16 48.88
CA ASN A 141 3.69 -15.30 48.63
C ASN A 141 3.81 -16.34 49.76
N THR A 142 3.34 -15.98 50.96
CA THR A 142 3.41 -16.86 52.13
C THR A 142 2.18 -17.73 52.32
N LEU A 143 1.05 -17.37 51.69
CA LEU A 143 -0.29 -17.94 51.93
C LEU A 143 -0.61 -19.18 51.08
N ASN A 144 0.04 -19.37 49.93
CA ASN A 144 -0.15 -20.55 49.06
C ASN A 144 0.91 -21.65 49.33
N ARG A 145 1.22 -21.91 50.61
CA ARG A 145 2.15 -22.96 51.04
C ARG A 145 1.39 -24.12 51.70
N GLY A 146 0.46 -24.73 50.96
CA GLY A 146 -0.28 -25.93 51.40
C GLY A 146 -1.55 -25.66 52.19
#